data_AF-A0AAW1NYW2-F1
#
_entry.id   AF-A0AAW1NYW2-F1
#
_cell.length_a   1.000
_cell.length_b   1.000
_cell.length_c   1.000
_cell.angle_alpha   90.00
_cell.angle_beta   90.00
_cell.angle_gamma   90.00
#
_symmetry.space_group_name_H-M   'P 1'
#
loop_
_entity.id
_entity.type
_entity.pdbx_description
1 polymer ?
#
loop_
_entity_poly.entity_id
_entity_poly.type
_entity_poly.pdbx_seq_one_letter_code
_entity_poly.pdbx_strand_id
1 'polypeptide(L)'
;MVVDHSSFANTEQIAVRHADLELDIHFSSKTISGVVRLQAEALQDTSELVIDTRDLQLHGASHLLCGSQASTPFHLDQSHQALGSKCSIALPHLRAGARITVHIEFTTSPSSSAIQFLAPEQTAGGKHPYLFTQCQAIHARSFVPCQDTPGAKMTYKAAVRVPAPLVALMSALQTDAQSFGQTPYLDTKPRPDAATYYFEQPVPIPSYLLALAVGELESREVGPITRVWSEPSMVDAGAHEFADTQRFLDIGVELAGEYVWGRYDLLLMPPSFPYGGMENPCLTFVTPTLLAGDRSLANVVAHEVAHSWTGNLITNATWEHFWLNEGFTVLLERKIIGRMEGEQALQFASYLGYNELKETVAKIGPDHTFTALIPDLSGGIDPDDAFSKVPYEKGSYFLYYLQGLVGGPRPFEAFLKAYVQAHRFSVHTSDSMRSFFLDFFKDVPAVQQVDWETWFHRPGLPTVRNSYDTSLGRAAFDLADRWHSSEGASTSGSFETTDLKGWSTSQTTAFLAHLLQLSAGSAPLKPATTRHMAAVYRLDESHNSEIRALWYRLCLSAGDEAALPLTAAFLKEQGRMKFLRPLYQVLCRSEKGRQVAVQTFESARGTYHPIAAKMVASDLKAKQ
;
A
#
# COMPACT_ATOMS: atom_id res chain seq x y z
N MET A 1 -2.49 -14.61 -23.75
CA MET A 1 -1.84 -13.33 -23.36
C MET A 1 -2.95 -12.37 -23.02
N VAL A 2 -2.86 -11.75 -21.84
CA VAL A 2 -3.91 -10.88 -21.29
C VAL A 2 -3.54 -9.44 -21.63
N VAL A 3 -4.49 -8.67 -22.14
CA VAL A 3 -4.31 -7.26 -22.44
C VAL A 3 -4.44 -6.47 -21.13
N ASP A 4 -3.44 -5.66 -20.79
CA ASP A 4 -3.55 -4.68 -19.71
C ASP A 4 -4.25 -3.42 -20.23
N HIS A 5 -5.50 -3.21 -19.84
CA HIS A 5 -6.26 -2.02 -20.24
C HIS A 5 -5.76 -0.73 -19.59
N SER A 6 -4.84 -0.82 -18.64
CA SER A 6 -4.28 0.32 -17.91
C SER A 6 -2.95 0.82 -18.49
N SER A 7 -2.42 0.19 -19.56
CA SER A 7 -1.14 0.56 -20.17
C SER A 7 -1.26 0.62 -21.70
N PHE A 8 -0.52 1.54 -22.31
CA PHE A 8 -0.35 1.63 -23.76
C PHE A 8 0.84 0.81 -24.27
N ALA A 9 1.66 0.26 -23.38
CA ALA A 9 2.93 -0.37 -23.73
C ALA A 9 2.76 -1.62 -24.59
N ASN A 10 3.62 -1.79 -25.60
CA ASN A 10 3.63 -2.94 -26.51
C ASN A 10 4.49 -4.09 -25.98
N THR A 11 4.27 -4.51 -24.73
CA THR A 11 5.06 -5.52 -24.01
C THR A 11 5.14 -6.87 -24.73
N GLU A 12 4.15 -7.20 -25.56
CA GLU A 12 4.10 -8.42 -26.37
C GLU A 12 5.07 -8.41 -27.57
N GLN A 13 5.47 -7.22 -28.01
CA GLN A 13 6.38 -7.04 -29.16
C GLN A 13 7.81 -6.79 -28.70
N ILE A 14 7.98 -6.02 -27.62
CA ILE A 14 9.29 -5.65 -27.08
C ILE A 14 9.21 -5.51 -25.57
N ALA A 15 10.11 -6.18 -24.86
CA ALA A 15 10.13 -6.21 -23.39
C ALA A 15 11.36 -5.48 -22.86
N VAL A 16 11.15 -4.48 -22.00
CA VAL A 16 12.21 -3.87 -21.19
C VAL A 16 12.64 -4.87 -20.11
N ARG A 17 13.94 -5.16 -20.04
CA ARG A 17 14.53 -6.12 -19.08
C ARG A 17 15.34 -5.44 -17.99
N HIS A 18 15.90 -4.26 -18.28
CA HIS A 18 16.73 -3.50 -17.35
C HIS A 18 16.57 -1.99 -17.58
N ALA A 19 16.70 -1.20 -16.51
CA ALA A 19 16.76 0.25 -16.56
C ALA A 19 17.95 0.80 -15.78
N ASP A 20 18.79 1.63 -16.42
CA ASP A 20 19.77 2.47 -15.72
C ASP A 20 19.21 3.90 -15.57
N LEU A 21 19.14 4.39 -14.34
CA LEU A 21 18.59 5.70 -13.99
C LEU A 21 19.69 6.63 -13.50
N GLU A 22 19.74 7.85 -14.01
CA GLU A 22 20.44 8.95 -13.35
C GLU A 22 19.44 10.07 -13.06
N LEU A 23 19.25 10.39 -11.78
CA LEU A 23 18.20 11.28 -11.31
C LEU A 23 18.82 12.43 -10.52
N ASP A 24 18.48 13.67 -10.89
CA ASP A 24 18.87 14.87 -10.18
C ASP A 24 17.64 15.53 -9.57
N ILE A 25 17.62 15.60 -8.23
CA ILE A 25 16.46 16.04 -7.46
C ILE A 25 16.54 17.55 -7.20
N HIS A 26 15.46 18.28 -7.53
CA HIS A 26 15.37 19.73 -7.38
C HIS A 26 14.16 20.13 -6.54
N PHE A 27 14.38 20.38 -5.25
CA PHE A 27 13.31 20.77 -4.31
C PHE A 27 12.71 22.16 -4.60
N SER A 28 13.50 23.09 -5.13
CA SER A 28 13.05 24.46 -5.43
C SER A 28 12.02 24.51 -6.56
N SER A 29 12.25 23.75 -7.63
CA SER A 29 11.33 23.60 -8.75
C SER A 29 10.31 22.48 -8.54
N LYS A 30 10.48 21.62 -7.53
CA LYS A 30 9.68 20.40 -7.30
C LYS A 30 9.71 19.48 -8.52
N THR A 31 10.89 19.26 -9.08
CA THR A 31 11.09 18.41 -10.25
C THR A 31 12.25 17.45 -10.04
N ILE A 32 12.23 16.36 -10.80
CA ILE A 32 13.36 15.45 -11.00
C ILE A 32 13.75 15.56 -12.46
N SER A 33 15.00 15.91 -12.73
CA SER A 33 15.55 15.88 -14.09
C SER A 33 16.50 14.70 -14.20
N GLY A 34 16.41 13.93 -15.28
CA GLY A 34 17.20 12.72 -15.36
C GLY A 34 17.24 12.11 -16.73
N VAL A 35 17.83 10.92 -16.74
CA VAL A 35 17.87 10.04 -17.89
C VAL A 35 17.51 8.62 -17.47
N VAL A 36 16.80 7.93 -18.36
CA VAL A 36 16.57 6.49 -18.26
C VAL A 36 17.16 5.80 -19.49
N ARG A 37 17.87 4.69 -19.26
CA ARG A 37 18.37 3.81 -20.30
C ARG A 37 17.65 2.47 -20.20
N LEU A 38 16.67 2.27 -21.06
CA LEU A 38 15.86 1.06 -21.12
C LEU A 38 16.55 0.03 -22.01
N GLN A 39 17.03 -1.06 -21.42
CA GLN A 39 17.58 -2.18 -22.17
C GLN A 39 16.43 -3.14 -22.49
N ALA A 40 16.15 -3.31 -23.77
CA ALA A 40 14.97 -4.02 -24.26
C ALA A 40 15.32 -5.14 -25.23
N GLU A 41 14.43 -6.13 -25.31
CA GLU A 41 14.52 -7.30 -26.18
C GLU A 41 13.24 -7.39 -27.02
N ALA A 42 13.40 -7.43 -28.35
CA ALA A 42 12.29 -7.66 -29.27
C ALA A 42 11.80 -9.11 -29.14
N LEU A 43 10.55 -9.30 -28.74
CA LEU A 43 9.90 -10.62 -28.67
C LEU A 43 9.30 -11.01 -30.02
N GLN A 44 8.92 -10.01 -30.81
CA GLN A 44 8.43 -10.12 -32.17
C GLN A 44 9.16 -9.09 -33.05
N ASP A 45 9.05 -9.24 -34.36
CA ASP A 45 9.55 -8.22 -35.28
C ASP A 45 8.83 -6.89 -35.02
N THR A 46 9.59 -5.82 -34.76
CA THR A 46 9.05 -4.50 -34.43
C THR A 46 9.95 -3.38 -34.93
N SER A 47 9.40 -2.17 -35.06
CA SER A 47 10.13 -0.95 -35.37
C SER A 47 9.82 0.17 -34.38
N GLU A 48 9.24 -0.16 -33.22
CA GLU A 48 8.91 0.81 -32.19
C GLU A 48 8.96 0.20 -30.78
N LEU A 49 9.29 1.06 -29.82
CA LEU A 49 9.05 0.84 -28.39
C LEU A 49 7.96 1.81 -27.94
N VAL A 50 6.88 1.26 -27.36
CA VAL A 50 5.81 2.06 -26.76
C VAL A 50 5.95 2.02 -25.25
N ILE A 51 5.97 3.20 -24.64
CA ILE A 51 6.00 3.41 -23.18
C ILE A 51 4.87 4.33 -22.74
N ASP A 52 4.53 4.25 -21.46
CA ASP A 52 3.57 5.12 -20.81
C ASP A 52 4.27 6.37 -20.25
N THR A 53 3.61 7.53 -20.39
CA THR A 53 4.07 8.77 -19.75
C THR A 53 2.88 9.55 -19.17
N ARG A 54 3.10 10.31 -18.09
CA ARG A 54 2.10 11.25 -17.54
C ARG A 54 2.79 12.44 -16.91
N ASP A 55 2.51 13.64 -17.41
CA ASP A 55 3.12 14.88 -16.91
C ASP A 55 4.66 14.83 -16.90
N LEU A 56 5.24 14.22 -17.94
CA LEU A 56 6.68 14.18 -18.18
C LEU A 56 7.04 15.06 -19.38
N GLN A 57 8.09 15.88 -19.22
CA GLN A 57 8.71 16.58 -20.34
C GLN A 57 9.86 15.74 -20.88
N LEU A 58 9.74 15.27 -22.11
CA LEU A 58 10.81 14.54 -22.80
C LEU A 58 11.67 15.52 -23.61
N HIS A 59 12.99 15.51 -23.41
CA HIS A 59 13.92 16.42 -24.07
C HIS A 59 14.58 15.81 -25.31
N GLY A 60 14.71 14.47 -25.33
CA GLY A 60 15.30 13.75 -26.44
C GLY A 60 15.29 12.24 -26.22
N ALA A 61 15.29 11.49 -27.32
CA ALA A 61 15.47 10.05 -27.32
C ALA A 61 16.58 9.64 -28.30
N SER A 62 17.37 8.65 -27.92
CA SER A 62 18.32 7.99 -28.80
C SER A 62 18.31 6.50 -28.55
N HIS A 63 18.78 5.71 -29.51
CA HIS A 63 18.97 4.28 -29.32
C HIS A 63 20.42 3.88 -29.55
N LEU A 64 20.85 2.83 -28.88
CA LEU A 64 22.13 2.17 -29.07
C LEU A 64 21.87 0.74 -29.58
N LEU A 65 22.31 0.47 -30.80
CA LEU A 65 22.21 -0.85 -31.44
C LEU A 65 23.58 -1.25 -31.98
N CYS A 66 24.06 -2.45 -31.62
CA CYS A 66 25.38 -2.95 -32.03
C CYS A 66 26.53 -1.95 -31.79
N GLY A 67 26.49 -1.20 -30.69
CA GLY A 67 27.51 -0.20 -30.32
C GLY A 67 27.41 1.14 -31.06
N SER A 68 26.45 1.31 -31.98
CA SER A 68 26.20 2.58 -32.67
C SER A 68 25.04 3.32 -32.03
N GLN A 69 25.28 4.55 -31.56
CA GLN A 69 24.24 5.42 -31.01
C GLN A 69 23.66 6.32 -32.10
N ALA A 70 22.35 6.41 -32.17
CA ALA A 70 21.64 7.29 -33.10
C ALA A 70 20.45 7.98 -32.42
N SER A 71 20.24 9.26 -32.73
CA SER A 71 19.03 9.98 -32.33
C SER A 71 17.81 9.29 -32.93
N THR A 72 16.71 9.25 -32.19
CA THR A 72 15.48 8.64 -32.68
C THR A 72 14.26 9.51 -32.37
N PRO A 73 13.33 9.71 -33.31
CA PRO A 73 12.13 10.47 -33.04
C PRO A 73 11.19 9.71 -32.10
N PHE A 74 10.43 10.46 -31.32
CA PHE A 74 9.32 9.94 -30.53
C PHE A 74 8.07 10.77 -30.78
N HIS A 75 6.91 10.14 -30.62
CA HIS A 75 5.60 10.78 -30.73
C HIS A 75 4.85 10.61 -29.41
N LEU A 76 4.31 11.71 -28.87
CA LEU A 76 3.43 11.69 -27.72
C LEU A 76 1.99 11.92 -28.19
N ASP A 77 1.14 10.93 -27.93
CA ASP A 77 -0.29 11.04 -28.23
C ASP A 77 -0.98 12.00 -27.26
N GLN A 78 -2.18 12.45 -27.61
CA GLN A 78 -3.02 13.25 -26.72
C GLN A 78 -3.24 12.49 -25.40
N SER A 79 -3.02 13.20 -24.28
CA SER A 79 -3.13 12.60 -22.95
C SER A 79 -4.56 12.12 -22.70
N HIS A 80 -4.68 10.84 -22.31
CA HIS A 80 -5.87 10.30 -21.67
C HIS A 80 -5.94 10.78 -20.22
N GLN A 81 -7.14 11.07 -19.72
CA GLN A 81 -7.34 11.61 -18.38
C GLN A 81 -6.80 10.68 -17.28
N ALA A 82 -7.14 9.38 -17.37
CA ALA A 82 -6.74 8.38 -16.38
C ALA A 82 -5.39 7.73 -16.69
N LEU A 83 -4.96 7.65 -17.95
CA LEU A 83 -3.82 6.80 -18.34
C LEU A 83 -2.56 7.59 -18.70
N GLY A 84 -2.67 8.90 -18.90
CA GLY A 84 -1.59 9.73 -19.45
C GLY A 84 -1.47 9.60 -20.96
N SER A 85 -0.27 9.80 -21.49
CA SER A 85 0.03 9.77 -22.93
C SER A 85 0.80 8.52 -23.32
N LYS A 86 0.37 7.90 -24.42
CA LYS A 86 1.16 6.92 -25.16
C LYS A 86 2.38 7.62 -25.77
N CYS A 87 3.58 7.09 -25.53
CA CYS A 87 4.81 7.54 -26.17
C CYS A 87 5.35 6.45 -27.11
N SER A 88 5.32 6.71 -28.41
CA SER A 88 5.82 5.80 -29.44
C SER A 88 7.22 6.25 -29.86
N ILE A 89 8.25 5.46 -29.53
CA ILE A 89 9.64 5.74 -29.87
C ILE A 89 9.98 4.93 -31.12
N ALA A 90 10.31 5.60 -32.22
CA ALA A 90 10.72 4.92 -33.44
C ALA A 90 12.04 4.17 -33.20
N LEU A 91 12.17 2.99 -33.78
CA LEU A 91 13.38 2.16 -33.73
C LEU A 91 13.74 1.70 -35.15
N PRO A 92 15.00 1.34 -35.43
CA PRO A 92 15.29 0.52 -36.60
C PRO A 92 14.47 -0.77 -36.55
N HIS A 93 14.23 -1.40 -37.69
CA HIS A 93 13.54 -2.68 -37.73
C HIS A 93 14.34 -3.74 -36.95
N LEU A 94 13.77 -4.21 -35.84
CA LEU A 94 14.30 -5.23 -34.96
C LEU A 94 13.63 -6.55 -35.29
N ARG A 95 14.43 -7.60 -35.46
CA ARG A 95 13.92 -8.98 -35.52
C ARG A 95 13.71 -9.53 -34.11
N ALA A 96 12.82 -10.50 -33.96
CA ALA A 96 12.70 -11.24 -32.72
C ALA A 96 14.07 -11.74 -32.20
N GLY A 97 14.33 -11.54 -30.90
CA GLY A 97 15.59 -11.80 -30.22
C GLY A 97 16.62 -10.67 -30.28
N ALA A 98 16.40 -9.62 -31.07
CA ALA A 98 17.30 -8.47 -31.10
C ALA A 98 17.23 -7.68 -29.78
N ARG A 99 18.39 -7.17 -29.33
CA ARG A 99 18.53 -6.33 -28.14
C ARG A 99 18.90 -4.91 -28.52
N ILE A 100 18.35 -3.96 -27.78
CA ILE A 100 18.56 -2.53 -27.99
C ILE A 100 18.57 -1.79 -26.65
N THR A 101 19.28 -0.68 -26.57
CA THR A 101 19.15 0.25 -25.44
C THR A 101 18.53 1.54 -25.93
N VAL A 102 17.46 1.99 -25.27
CA VAL A 102 16.78 3.26 -25.57
C VAL A 102 17.07 4.24 -24.44
N HIS A 103 17.65 5.39 -24.78
CA HIS A 103 18.06 6.44 -23.87
C HIS A 103 17.09 7.62 -23.98
N ILE A 104 16.47 8.01 -22.87
CA ILE A 104 15.44 9.05 -22.82
C ILE A 104 15.80 10.07 -21.75
N GLU A 105 16.02 11.32 -22.16
CA GLU A 105 16.22 12.44 -21.23
C GLU A 105 14.87 13.08 -20.90
N PHE A 106 14.58 13.28 -19.61
CA PHE A 106 13.28 13.76 -19.16
C PHE A 106 13.36 14.67 -17.92
N THR A 107 12.28 15.41 -17.69
CA THR A 107 12.02 16.13 -16.45
C THR A 107 10.59 15.84 -16.00
N THR A 108 10.40 15.57 -14.70
CA THR A 108 9.07 15.39 -14.11
C THR A 108 8.36 16.73 -13.90
N SER A 109 7.03 16.73 -13.92
CA SER A 109 6.24 17.91 -13.55
C SER A 109 6.14 18.08 -12.02
N PRO A 110 6.03 19.32 -11.50
CA PRO A 110 5.57 19.57 -10.13
C PRO A 110 4.19 19.02 -9.80
N SER A 111 3.40 18.71 -10.84
CA SER A 111 2.09 18.06 -10.74
C SER A 111 2.15 16.53 -10.87
N SER A 112 3.36 15.93 -10.86
CA SER A 112 3.52 14.48 -10.97
C SER A 112 2.59 13.76 -10.00
N SER A 113 1.88 12.76 -10.51
CA SER A 113 0.98 11.94 -9.68
C SER A 113 1.74 10.91 -8.83
N ALA A 114 2.99 10.60 -9.16
CA ALA A 114 3.81 9.67 -8.39
C ALA A 114 4.60 10.35 -7.27
N ILE A 115 4.94 11.63 -7.41
CA ILE A 115 5.96 12.27 -6.58
C ILE A 115 5.29 13.28 -5.66
N GLN A 116 5.59 13.19 -4.37
CA GLN A 116 5.24 14.22 -3.44
C GLN A 116 6.49 14.94 -2.93
N PHE A 117 6.53 16.25 -3.13
CA PHE A 117 7.46 17.16 -2.47
C PHE A 117 6.79 17.79 -1.25
N LEU A 118 7.42 17.64 -0.10
CA LEU A 118 7.05 18.21 1.18
C LEU A 118 7.94 19.43 1.49
N ALA A 119 7.31 20.52 1.88
CA ALA A 119 8.00 21.66 2.48
C ALA A 119 8.53 21.28 3.88
N PRO A 120 9.54 21.98 4.41
CA PRO A 120 10.08 21.71 5.74
C PRO A 120 9.02 21.60 6.84
N GLU A 121 7.99 22.44 6.82
CA GLU A 121 6.92 22.46 7.84
C GLU A 121 6.01 21.23 7.80
N GLN A 122 6.11 20.40 6.76
CA GLN A 122 5.37 19.15 6.59
C GLN A 122 6.18 17.91 7.04
N THR A 123 7.42 18.13 7.48
CA THR A 123 8.34 17.09 7.99
C THR A 123 8.35 17.09 9.52
N ALA A 124 8.75 15.99 10.15
CA ALA A 124 8.85 15.90 11.60
C ALA A 124 9.95 16.83 12.16
N GLY A 125 11.04 17.02 11.42
CA GLY A 125 12.16 17.89 11.80
C GLY A 125 11.90 19.39 11.60
N GLY A 126 10.97 19.76 10.71
CA GLY A 126 10.59 21.16 10.46
C GLY A 126 11.66 22.01 9.75
N LYS A 127 12.79 21.41 9.33
CA LYS A 127 13.98 22.14 8.86
C LYS A 127 14.34 21.88 7.40
N HIS A 128 14.24 20.62 6.98
CA HIS A 128 14.64 20.17 5.65
C HIS A 128 13.41 19.72 4.85
N PRO A 129 13.39 19.91 3.52
CA PRO A 129 12.32 19.39 2.70
C PRO A 129 12.42 17.86 2.61
N TYR A 130 11.34 17.22 2.18
CA TYR A 130 11.28 15.78 2.00
C TYR A 130 10.60 15.44 0.67
N LEU A 131 11.01 14.37 0.02
CA LEU A 131 10.37 13.82 -1.16
C LEU A 131 10.12 12.33 -0.97
N PHE A 132 8.98 11.85 -1.45
CA PHE A 132 8.80 10.43 -1.68
C PHE A 132 7.94 10.15 -2.90
N THR A 133 8.02 8.92 -3.39
CA THR A 133 7.18 8.42 -4.47
C THR A 133 6.14 7.40 -3.99
N GLN A 134 5.03 7.32 -4.72
CA GLN A 134 4.05 6.24 -4.65
C GLN A 134 3.68 5.87 -6.08
N CYS A 135 4.09 4.70 -6.55
CA CYS A 135 3.94 4.32 -7.95
C CYS A 135 2.73 3.40 -8.23
N GLN A 136 2.27 2.62 -7.25
CA GLN A 136 1.06 1.81 -7.38
C GLN A 136 -0.19 2.70 -7.44
N ALA A 137 -1.11 2.51 -8.41
CA ALA A 137 -1.10 1.47 -9.44
C ALA A 137 -0.26 1.82 -10.69
N ILE A 138 -0.56 2.97 -11.31
CA ILE A 138 -0.07 3.35 -12.64
C ILE A 138 0.59 4.73 -12.65
N HIS A 139 1.33 5.04 -11.58
CA HIS A 139 1.97 6.34 -11.42
C HIS A 139 3.46 6.31 -11.77
N ALA A 140 4.08 5.14 -11.95
CA ALA A 140 5.49 5.08 -12.36
C ALA A 140 5.73 5.85 -13.67
N ARG A 141 4.77 5.85 -14.60
CA ARG A 141 4.75 6.68 -15.82
C ARG A 141 4.81 8.20 -15.59
N SER A 142 4.55 8.65 -14.37
CA SER A 142 4.65 10.05 -13.93
C SER A 142 5.94 10.36 -13.15
N PHE A 143 6.77 9.34 -12.93
CA PHE A 143 8.09 9.43 -12.32
C PHE A 143 9.18 9.18 -13.37
N VAL A 144 9.11 8.07 -14.10
CA VAL A 144 10.09 7.65 -15.11
C VAL A 144 9.36 7.14 -16.37
N PRO A 145 9.81 7.47 -17.59
CA PRO A 145 9.27 6.86 -18.80
C PRO A 145 9.50 5.33 -18.80
N CYS A 146 8.44 4.52 -18.82
CA CYS A 146 8.53 3.06 -18.69
C CYS A 146 7.33 2.33 -19.31
N GLN A 147 7.45 1.01 -19.49
CA GLN A 147 6.29 0.16 -19.77
C GLN A 147 5.53 -0.03 -18.44
N ASP A 148 4.53 0.81 -18.18
CA ASP A 148 3.95 0.95 -16.85
C ASP A 148 2.76 0.00 -16.64
N THR A 149 3.09 -1.28 -16.60
CA THR A 149 2.17 -2.40 -16.39
C THR A 149 2.80 -3.41 -15.44
N PRO A 150 2.04 -4.02 -14.51
CA PRO A 150 2.58 -5.08 -13.67
C PRO A 150 2.95 -6.33 -14.49
N GLY A 151 2.45 -6.45 -15.74
CA GLY A 151 2.81 -7.47 -16.71
C GLY A 151 4.27 -7.41 -17.19
N ALA A 152 4.96 -6.28 -16.99
CA ALA A 152 6.36 -6.10 -17.34
C ALA A 152 7.23 -6.00 -16.09
N LYS A 153 8.24 -6.87 -15.97
CA LYS A 153 9.25 -6.82 -14.89
C LYS A 153 10.63 -6.47 -15.42
N MET A 154 11.33 -5.60 -14.72
CA MET A 154 12.69 -5.18 -15.03
C MET A 154 13.58 -5.12 -13.79
N THR A 155 14.87 -5.37 -13.98
CA THR A 155 15.90 -5.00 -12.98
C THR A 155 16.25 -3.53 -13.15
N TYR A 156 16.88 -2.90 -12.16
CA TYR A 156 17.36 -1.52 -12.35
C TYR A 156 18.61 -1.17 -11.56
N LYS A 157 19.35 -0.19 -12.05
CA LYS A 157 20.35 0.56 -11.30
C LYS A 157 19.96 2.03 -11.25
N ALA A 158 20.29 2.71 -10.16
CA ALA A 158 20.03 4.14 -10.05
C ALA A 158 21.20 4.90 -9.42
N ALA A 159 21.54 6.05 -10.00
CA ALA A 159 22.36 7.09 -9.39
C ALA A 159 21.45 8.29 -9.08
N VAL A 160 21.31 8.64 -7.81
CA VAL A 160 20.39 9.68 -7.35
C VAL A 160 21.18 10.80 -6.68
N ARG A 161 21.16 11.98 -7.28
CA ARG A 161 21.84 13.16 -6.75
C ARG A 161 20.85 14.08 -6.02
N VAL A 162 21.16 14.36 -4.75
CA VAL A 162 20.31 15.14 -3.83
C VAL A 162 21.11 16.26 -3.17
N PRO A 163 20.48 17.38 -2.76
CA PRO A 163 21.17 18.40 -1.97
C PRO A 163 21.67 17.83 -0.64
N ALA A 164 22.89 18.18 -0.22
CA ALA A 164 23.36 17.88 1.12
C ALA A 164 22.58 18.75 2.15
N PRO A 165 22.28 18.25 3.36
CA PRO A 165 22.70 16.97 3.95
C PRO A 165 21.71 15.81 3.72
N LEU A 166 20.87 15.85 2.69
CA LEU A 166 19.81 14.85 2.51
C LEU A 166 20.36 13.49 2.09
N VAL A 167 19.60 12.45 2.44
CA VAL A 167 19.84 11.04 2.10
C VAL A 167 18.79 10.59 1.11
N ALA A 168 19.20 9.88 0.06
CA ALA A 168 18.29 9.19 -0.84
C ALA A 168 18.19 7.71 -0.44
N LEU A 169 17.00 7.14 -0.58
CA LEU A 169 16.74 5.71 -0.46
C LEU A 169 15.84 5.27 -1.63
N MET A 170 16.00 4.05 -2.12
CA MET A 170 15.18 3.48 -3.19
C MET A 170 14.75 2.05 -2.86
N SER A 171 13.82 1.49 -3.63
CA SER A 171 13.41 0.08 -3.57
C SER A 171 14.48 -0.89 -4.13
N ALA A 172 15.71 -0.77 -3.61
CA ALA A 172 16.92 -1.41 -4.12
C ALA A 172 17.99 -1.50 -3.01
N LEU A 173 19.01 -2.32 -3.25
CA LEU A 173 20.20 -2.39 -2.40
C LEU A 173 21.09 -1.18 -2.67
N GLN A 174 21.58 -0.54 -1.61
CA GLN A 174 22.56 0.55 -1.73
C GLN A 174 23.93 -0.02 -2.17
N THR A 175 24.55 0.62 -3.15
CA THR A 175 25.84 0.24 -3.74
C THR A 175 26.79 1.45 -3.78
N ASP A 176 27.96 1.28 -4.39
CA ASP A 176 28.94 2.36 -4.59
C ASP A 176 29.01 2.85 -6.04
N ALA A 177 29.67 3.99 -6.24
CA ALA A 177 29.86 4.59 -7.56
C ALA A 177 30.60 3.66 -8.54
N GLN A 178 31.52 2.84 -8.04
CA GLN A 178 32.29 1.90 -8.85
C GLN A 178 31.39 0.80 -9.43
N SER A 179 30.41 0.32 -8.67
CA SER A 179 29.46 -0.72 -9.05
C SER A 179 28.41 -0.22 -10.04
N PHE A 180 28.06 1.07 -9.98
CA PHE A 180 27.18 1.71 -10.96
C PHE A 180 27.89 1.98 -12.29
N GLY A 181 29.11 2.53 -12.22
CA GLY A 181 29.88 2.95 -13.39
C GLY A 181 29.77 4.45 -13.66
N GLN A 182 29.80 4.86 -14.93
CA GLN A 182 29.80 6.28 -15.31
C GLN A 182 28.39 6.89 -15.21
N THR A 183 28.33 8.15 -14.79
CA THR A 183 27.09 8.94 -14.68
C THR A 183 27.16 10.18 -15.57
N PRO A 184 27.26 10.04 -16.91
CA PRO A 184 27.53 11.18 -17.80
C PRO A 184 26.46 12.28 -17.72
N TYR A 185 25.21 11.95 -17.38
CA TYR A 185 24.16 12.96 -17.22
C TYR A 185 24.42 13.84 -15.99
N LEU A 186 24.79 13.23 -14.87
CA LEU A 186 25.10 13.95 -13.63
C LEU A 186 26.48 14.62 -13.70
N ASP A 187 27.48 13.94 -14.24
CA ASP A 187 28.88 14.38 -14.28
C ASP A 187 29.06 15.65 -15.11
N THR A 188 28.27 15.80 -16.19
CA THR A 188 28.27 17.00 -17.04
C THR A 188 27.55 18.19 -16.40
N LYS A 189 26.87 17.99 -15.27
CA LYS A 189 26.08 19.00 -14.53
C LYS A 189 26.54 19.07 -13.07
N PRO A 190 27.80 19.45 -12.77
CA PRO A 190 28.34 19.37 -11.41
C PRO A 190 27.56 20.27 -10.43
N ARG A 191 27.22 19.70 -9.26
CA ARG A 191 26.54 20.38 -8.16
C ARG A 191 27.34 20.14 -6.86
N PRO A 192 28.27 21.04 -6.48
CA PRO A 192 29.24 20.79 -5.41
C PRO A 192 28.64 20.60 -4.01
N ASP A 193 27.43 21.11 -3.80
CA ASP A 193 26.64 21.03 -2.57
C ASP A 193 25.70 19.80 -2.52
N ALA A 194 25.94 18.81 -3.39
CA ALA A 194 25.12 17.63 -3.52
C ALA A 194 25.85 16.34 -3.17
N ALA A 195 25.10 15.34 -2.71
CA ALA A 195 25.56 13.97 -2.57
C ALA A 195 24.89 13.08 -3.63
N THR A 196 25.61 12.09 -4.15
CA THR A 196 25.07 11.07 -5.06
C THR A 196 25.04 9.73 -4.36
N TYR A 197 23.88 9.08 -4.38
CA TYR A 197 23.66 7.75 -3.83
C TYR A 197 23.43 6.76 -4.98
N TYR A 198 23.96 5.54 -4.84
CA TYR A 198 23.94 4.52 -5.87
C TYR A 198 23.16 3.30 -5.38
N PHE A 199 22.37 2.70 -6.27
CA PHE A 199 21.48 1.59 -5.96
C PHE A 199 21.47 0.53 -7.07
N GLU A 200 21.20 -0.71 -6.68
CA GLU A 200 20.97 -1.83 -7.59
C GLU A 200 19.80 -2.71 -7.09
N GLN A 201 18.83 -2.96 -7.98
CA GLN A 201 17.77 -3.94 -7.80
C GLN A 201 18.01 -5.10 -8.77
N PRO A 202 18.67 -6.19 -8.29
CA PRO A 202 19.04 -7.32 -9.13
C PRO A 202 17.87 -8.28 -9.39
N VAL A 203 16.78 -8.18 -8.62
CA VAL A 203 15.58 -8.99 -8.82
C VAL A 203 14.61 -8.22 -9.73
N PRO A 204 14.07 -8.84 -10.81
CA PRO A 204 13.12 -8.16 -11.68
C PRO A 204 11.84 -7.75 -10.93
N ILE A 205 11.46 -6.49 -11.02
CA ILE A 205 10.26 -5.92 -10.40
C ILE A 205 9.36 -5.22 -11.44
N PRO A 206 8.04 -5.21 -11.25
CA PRO A 206 7.15 -4.33 -12.00
C PRO A 206 7.40 -2.85 -11.69
N SER A 207 7.06 -1.97 -12.64
CA SER A 207 7.28 -0.51 -12.54
C SER A 207 6.64 0.13 -11.31
N TYR A 208 5.48 -0.40 -10.87
CA TYR A 208 4.75 0.13 -9.71
C TYR A 208 5.52 0.00 -8.37
N LEU A 209 6.54 -0.85 -8.32
CA LEU A 209 7.43 -1.04 -7.16
C LEU A 209 8.69 -0.17 -7.19
N LEU A 210 8.84 0.69 -8.20
CA LEU A 210 9.86 1.75 -8.15
C LEU A 210 9.53 2.72 -7.02
N ALA A 211 10.50 2.93 -6.13
CA ALA A 211 10.36 3.86 -5.03
C ALA A 211 11.60 4.73 -4.87
N LEU A 212 11.38 5.97 -4.47
CA LEU A 212 12.40 6.93 -4.08
C LEU A 212 11.90 7.70 -2.86
N ALA A 213 12.75 7.86 -1.86
CA ALA A 213 12.58 8.82 -0.78
C ALA A 213 13.85 9.65 -0.61
N VAL A 214 13.69 10.95 -0.33
CA VAL A 214 14.79 11.88 -0.08
C VAL A 214 14.44 12.78 1.09
N GLY A 215 15.28 12.82 2.11
CA GLY A 215 15.05 13.66 3.29
C GLY A 215 16.23 13.66 4.26
N GLU A 216 16.06 14.31 5.40
CA GLU A 216 16.96 14.15 6.55
C GLU A 216 16.65 12.79 7.19
N LEU A 217 17.40 11.75 6.83
CA LEU A 217 17.12 10.38 7.24
C LEU A 217 18.30 9.76 8.00
N GLU A 218 17.98 9.08 9.10
CA GLU A 218 18.87 8.21 9.85
C GLU A 218 18.34 6.78 9.87
N SER A 219 19.19 5.83 10.27
CA SER A 219 18.78 4.43 10.46
C SER A 219 19.18 3.84 11.80
N ARG A 220 18.48 2.78 12.18
CA ARG A 220 18.83 1.86 13.27
C ARG A 220 18.66 0.42 12.78
N GLU A 221 19.61 -0.46 13.09
CA GLU A 221 19.43 -1.90 12.85
C GLU A 221 18.45 -2.47 13.88
N VAL A 222 17.46 -3.23 13.41
CA VAL A 222 16.47 -3.92 14.26
C VAL A 222 16.47 -5.44 14.04
N GLY A 223 17.29 -5.92 13.10
CA GLY A 223 17.46 -7.33 12.79
C GLY A 223 18.71 -7.57 11.94
N PRO A 224 19.05 -8.84 11.64
CA PRO A 224 20.24 -9.19 10.86
C PRO A 224 20.22 -8.65 9.43
N ILE A 225 19.03 -8.46 8.83
CA ILE A 225 18.86 -7.94 7.47
C ILE A 225 17.89 -6.75 7.39
N THR A 226 17.60 -6.10 8.52
CA THR A 226 16.54 -5.09 8.63
C THR A 226 17.02 -3.85 9.38
N ARG A 227 16.91 -2.70 8.71
CA ARG A 227 16.96 -1.36 9.31
C ARG A 227 15.57 -0.75 9.37
N VAL A 228 15.38 0.12 10.35
CA VAL A 228 14.37 1.16 10.29
C VAL A 228 15.05 2.47 9.93
N TRP A 229 14.54 3.15 8.92
CA TRP A 229 14.89 4.49 8.49
C TRP A 229 13.80 5.47 8.88
N SER A 230 14.16 6.67 9.33
CA SER A 230 13.22 7.78 9.53
C SER A 230 13.95 9.11 9.73
N GLU A 231 13.18 10.18 9.92
CA GLU A 231 13.72 11.43 10.44
C GLU A 231 14.31 11.23 11.85
N PRO A 232 15.38 11.97 12.24
CA PRO A 232 16.09 11.73 13.50
C PRO A 232 15.21 11.70 14.75
N SER A 233 14.15 12.51 14.79
CA SER A 233 13.21 12.59 15.92
C SER A 233 12.32 11.35 16.09
N MET A 234 12.22 10.51 15.05
CA MET A 234 11.27 9.39 14.97
C MET A 234 11.94 8.02 14.91
N VAL A 235 13.23 7.97 14.54
CA VAL A 235 13.92 6.71 14.22
C VAL A 235 14.01 5.74 15.40
N ASP A 236 14.22 6.24 16.62
CA ASP A 236 14.31 5.38 17.81
C ASP A 236 12.93 4.80 18.21
N ALA A 237 11.86 5.59 18.03
CA ALA A 237 10.49 5.10 18.22
C ALA A 237 10.14 4.03 17.18
N GLY A 238 10.49 4.26 15.91
CA GLY A 238 10.34 3.24 14.86
C GLY A 238 11.15 1.97 15.14
N ALA A 239 12.38 2.11 15.62
CA ALA A 239 13.22 0.96 15.98
C ALA A 239 12.60 0.12 17.11
N HIS A 240 12.04 0.77 18.13
CA HIS A 240 11.31 0.08 19.20
C HIS A 240 10.03 -0.59 18.68
N GLU A 241 9.25 0.10 17.85
CA GLU A 241 7.97 -0.39 17.34
C GLU A 241 8.13 -1.62 16.44
N PHE A 242 9.15 -1.61 15.57
CA PHE A 242 9.33 -2.62 14.51
C PHE A 242 10.38 -3.69 14.84
N ALA A 243 10.77 -3.83 16.10
CA ALA A 243 11.79 -4.80 16.51
C ALA A 243 11.42 -6.27 16.22
N ASP A 244 10.13 -6.58 16.05
CA ASP A 244 9.65 -7.94 15.73
C ASP A 244 9.69 -8.27 14.22
N THR A 245 10.17 -7.35 13.36
CA THR A 245 10.19 -7.53 11.90
C THR A 245 10.91 -8.80 11.45
N GLN A 246 12.05 -9.13 12.08
CA GLN A 246 12.79 -10.35 11.72
C GLN A 246 11.94 -11.61 11.96
N ARG A 247 11.13 -11.63 13.02
CA ARG A 247 10.27 -12.77 13.33
C ARG A 247 9.17 -12.93 12.28
N PHE A 248 8.61 -11.82 11.76
CA PHE A 248 7.68 -11.88 10.63
C PHE A 248 8.33 -12.48 9.38
N LEU A 249 9.57 -12.06 9.07
CA LEU A 249 10.34 -12.60 7.93
C LEU A 249 10.60 -14.10 8.08
N ASP A 250 11.05 -14.55 9.25
CA ASP A 250 11.36 -15.97 9.50
C ASP A 250 10.12 -16.86 9.30
N ILE A 251 8.96 -16.41 9.80
CA ILE A 251 7.68 -17.10 9.62
C ILE A 251 7.24 -17.05 8.14
N GLY A 252 7.41 -15.91 7.47
CA GLY A 252 7.15 -15.79 6.04
C GLY A 252 7.98 -16.78 5.22
N VAL A 253 9.25 -16.96 5.57
CA VAL A 253 10.16 -17.92 4.93
C VAL A 253 9.70 -19.37 5.13
N GLU A 254 9.23 -19.71 6.33
CA GLU A 254 8.65 -21.02 6.62
C GLU A 254 7.46 -21.32 5.69
N LEU A 255 6.53 -20.37 5.60
CA LEU A 255 5.24 -20.49 4.92
C LEU A 255 5.33 -20.40 3.39
N ALA A 256 6.13 -19.48 2.86
CA ALA A 256 6.12 -19.11 1.44
C ALA A 256 7.43 -19.47 0.70
N GLY A 257 8.52 -19.75 1.42
CA GLY A 257 9.81 -20.11 0.84
C GLY A 257 10.87 -19.03 0.99
N GLU A 258 12.00 -19.20 0.30
CA GLU A 258 13.18 -18.34 0.43
C GLU A 258 12.87 -16.84 0.21
N TYR A 259 13.46 -15.97 1.04
CA TYR A 259 13.47 -14.53 0.85
C TYR A 259 14.63 -14.11 -0.06
N VAL A 260 14.34 -13.43 -1.17
CA VAL A 260 15.30 -13.24 -2.29
C VAL A 260 15.86 -11.82 -2.44
N TRP A 261 15.42 -10.87 -1.62
CA TRP A 261 15.64 -9.44 -1.85
C TRP A 261 16.89 -8.89 -1.15
N GLY A 262 17.62 -9.74 -0.43
CA GLY A 262 18.80 -9.34 0.35
C GLY A 262 18.43 -8.71 1.68
N ARG A 263 18.04 -7.43 1.67
CA ARG A 263 17.60 -6.69 2.87
C ARG A 263 16.09 -6.50 2.88
N TYR A 264 15.52 -6.39 4.07
CA TYR A 264 14.16 -5.91 4.29
C TYR A 264 14.25 -4.71 5.22
N ASP A 265 14.42 -3.51 4.69
CA ASP A 265 14.40 -2.28 5.48
C ASP A 265 12.98 -1.67 5.51
N LEU A 266 12.70 -0.90 6.56
CA LEU A 266 11.46 -0.14 6.74
C LEU A 266 11.79 1.36 6.71
N LEU A 267 11.03 2.14 5.95
CA LEU A 267 11.06 3.60 6.01
C LEU A 267 9.79 4.11 6.71
N LEU A 268 9.96 4.59 7.93
CA LEU A 268 8.92 5.28 8.66
C LEU A 268 8.74 6.68 8.09
N MET A 269 7.64 6.86 7.35
CA MET A 269 7.35 8.05 6.57
C MET A 269 6.99 9.26 7.43
N PRO A 270 7.06 10.49 6.88
CA PRO A 270 6.55 11.68 7.55
C PRO A 270 5.06 11.56 7.90
N PRO A 271 4.55 12.31 8.90
CA PRO A 271 3.15 12.30 9.33
C PRO A 271 2.13 12.50 8.22
N SER A 272 2.52 13.21 7.15
CA SER A 272 1.67 13.51 6.00
C SER A 272 1.41 12.31 5.07
N PHE A 273 2.10 11.17 5.25
CA PHE A 273 1.92 9.97 4.42
C PHE A 273 0.48 9.44 4.49
N PRO A 274 -0.24 9.33 3.34
CA PRO A 274 -1.69 9.12 3.38
C PRO A 274 -2.12 7.65 3.45
N TYR A 275 -1.20 6.70 3.27
CA TYR A 275 -1.45 5.25 3.20
C TYR A 275 -1.07 4.51 4.49
N GLY A 276 -1.28 3.18 4.53
CA GLY A 276 -0.86 2.31 5.63
C GLY A 276 0.60 1.88 5.49
N GLY A 277 0.90 1.18 4.40
CA GLY A 277 2.24 0.83 3.98
C GLY A 277 2.30 0.73 2.45
N MET A 278 3.50 0.45 1.93
CA MET A 278 3.74 0.11 0.53
C MET A 278 4.93 -0.85 0.47
N GLU A 279 4.75 -1.98 -0.20
CA GLU A 279 5.63 -3.16 -0.24
C GLU A 279 6.88 -3.01 -1.12
N ASN A 280 7.37 -1.78 -1.28
CA ASN A 280 8.54 -1.44 -2.05
C ASN A 280 9.73 -2.37 -1.71
N PRO A 281 10.21 -3.21 -2.66
CA PRO A 281 11.21 -4.22 -2.39
C PRO A 281 12.47 -3.62 -1.74
N CYS A 282 13.04 -4.33 -0.78
CA CYS A 282 14.17 -3.86 0.04
C CYS A 282 13.88 -2.70 1.00
N LEU A 283 12.82 -1.90 0.81
CA LEU A 283 12.54 -0.68 1.56
C LEU A 283 11.05 -0.39 1.67
N THR A 284 10.35 -1.14 2.52
CA THR A 284 8.91 -0.96 2.75
C THR A 284 8.62 0.40 3.36
N PHE A 285 7.68 1.16 2.81
CA PHE A 285 7.23 2.43 3.40
C PHE A 285 6.13 2.15 4.41
N VAL A 286 6.18 2.79 5.58
CA VAL A 286 5.15 2.62 6.63
C VAL A 286 4.74 3.95 7.25
N THR A 287 3.46 4.06 7.61
CA THR A 287 2.89 5.25 8.25
C THR A 287 3.36 5.43 9.70
N PRO A 288 3.59 6.66 10.17
CA PRO A 288 3.91 6.92 11.58
C PRO A 288 2.71 6.66 12.51
N THR A 289 1.50 6.47 11.97
CA THR A 289 0.35 6.05 12.78
C THR A 289 0.47 4.63 13.34
N LEU A 290 1.49 3.86 12.92
CA LEU A 290 1.83 2.56 13.51
C LEU A 290 2.62 2.69 14.83
N LEU A 291 3.14 3.86 15.18
CA LEU A 291 3.87 4.08 16.43
C LEU A 291 2.90 4.15 17.61
N ALA A 292 2.42 2.99 18.07
CA ALA A 292 1.56 2.89 19.24
C ALA A 292 2.38 2.94 20.55
N GLY A 293 3.68 2.65 20.50
CA GLY A 293 4.60 2.59 21.63
C GLY A 293 4.68 1.20 22.28
N ASP A 294 3.80 0.28 21.88
CA ASP A 294 3.65 -1.06 22.44
C ASP A 294 3.69 -2.17 21.38
N ARG A 295 4.01 -1.83 20.12
CA ARG A 295 4.09 -2.74 18.96
C ARG A 295 2.75 -3.31 18.50
N SER A 296 1.65 -2.82 19.06
CA SER A 296 0.33 -3.41 18.84
C SER A 296 -0.27 -3.13 17.46
N LEU A 297 0.40 -2.29 16.65
CA LEU A 297 0.09 -2.03 15.24
C LEU A 297 1.20 -2.52 14.28
N ALA A 298 2.21 -3.23 14.80
CA ALA A 298 3.29 -3.79 13.99
C ALA A 298 2.81 -4.88 13.02
N ASN A 299 1.57 -5.37 13.16
CA ASN A 299 0.97 -6.33 12.25
C ASN A 299 0.87 -5.83 10.79
N VAL A 300 0.79 -4.51 10.58
CA VAL A 300 0.87 -3.94 9.22
C VAL A 300 2.22 -4.31 8.57
N VAL A 301 3.30 -4.39 9.34
CA VAL A 301 4.60 -4.85 8.81
C VAL A 301 4.52 -6.31 8.34
N ALA A 302 3.72 -7.16 8.99
CA ALA A 302 3.53 -8.55 8.55
C ALA A 302 2.84 -8.64 7.18
N HIS A 303 1.93 -7.70 6.87
CA HIS A 303 1.31 -7.57 5.55
C HIS A 303 2.35 -7.24 4.48
N GLU A 304 3.17 -6.22 4.73
CA GLU A 304 4.21 -5.81 3.79
C GLU A 304 5.32 -6.88 3.64
N VAL A 305 5.63 -7.62 4.72
CA VAL A 305 6.52 -8.79 4.65
C VAL A 305 5.94 -9.84 3.71
N ALA A 306 4.65 -10.15 3.82
CA ALA A 306 4.00 -11.16 2.98
C ALA A 306 4.06 -10.80 1.48
N HIS A 307 3.95 -9.52 1.12
CA HIS A 307 4.09 -9.05 -0.26
C HIS A 307 5.45 -9.38 -0.90
N SER A 308 6.50 -9.60 -0.09
CA SER A 308 7.81 -10.06 -0.58
C SER A 308 7.72 -11.35 -1.40
N TRP A 309 6.67 -12.15 -1.20
CA TRP A 309 6.33 -13.29 -2.03
C TRP A 309 5.11 -12.98 -2.92
N THR A 310 3.99 -12.56 -2.34
CA THR A 310 2.69 -12.41 -3.02
C THR A 310 2.47 -10.96 -3.45
N GLY A 311 2.91 -10.63 -4.65
CA GLY A 311 2.91 -9.28 -5.20
C GLY A 311 4.25 -8.97 -5.83
N ASN A 312 5.33 -9.03 -5.06
CA ASN A 312 6.66 -8.68 -5.54
C ASN A 312 7.29 -9.82 -6.37
N LEU A 313 7.30 -11.03 -5.82
CA LEU A 313 7.94 -12.18 -6.45
C LEU A 313 7.03 -12.83 -7.50
N ILE A 314 5.78 -13.08 -7.13
CA ILE A 314 4.70 -13.46 -8.05
C ILE A 314 3.72 -12.29 -8.15
N THR A 315 3.46 -11.77 -9.35
CA THR A 315 2.71 -10.51 -9.53
C THR A 315 1.47 -10.74 -10.36
N ASN A 316 0.38 -10.03 -10.10
CA ASN A 316 -0.76 -9.95 -11.01
C ASN A 316 -0.32 -9.46 -12.41
N ALA A 317 -0.85 -10.05 -13.48
CA ALA A 317 -0.49 -9.66 -14.85
C ALA A 317 -1.10 -8.31 -15.26
N THR A 318 -2.27 -7.98 -14.73
CA THR A 318 -3.00 -6.71 -14.94
C THR A 318 -3.74 -6.33 -13.66
N TRP A 319 -4.22 -5.09 -13.55
CA TRP A 319 -4.90 -4.61 -12.35
C TRP A 319 -6.27 -5.27 -12.11
N GLU A 320 -6.92 -5.86 -13.12
CA GLU A 320 -8.11 -6.70 -12.94
C GLU A 320 -7.81 -7.93 -12.08
N HIS A 321 -6.55 -8.40 -12.07
CA HIS A 321 -6.11 -9.55 -11.29
C HIS A 321 -5.49 -9.16 -9.94
N PHE A 322 -5.68 -7.92 -9.46
CA PHE A 322 -5.03 -7.38 -8.26
C PHE A 322 -5.31 -8.20 -6.97
N TRP A 323 -6.43 -8.92 -6.90
CA TRP A 323 -6.70 -9.84 -5.80
C TRP A 323 -5.66 -10.95 -5.64
N LEU A 324 -4.91 -11.30 -6.70
CA LEU A 324 -3.81 -12.28 -6.60
C LEU A 324 -2.66 -11.77 -5.75
N ASN A 325 -2.44 -10.46 -5.71
CA ASN A 325 -1.53 -9.86 -4.76
C ASN A 325 -2.22 -9.83 -3.41
N GLU A 326 -3.31 -9.07 -3.31
CA GLU A 326 -3.86 -8.68 -2.01
C GLU A 326 -4.55 -9.80 -1.24
N GLY A 327 -5.31 -10.65 -1.92
CA GLY A 327 -5.99 -11.77 -1.29
C GLY A 327 -5.00 -12.77 -0.70
N PHE A 328 -3.92 -13.07 -1.45
CA PHE A 328 -2.86 -13.95 -0.97
C PHE A 328 -2.04 -13.29 0.14
N THR A 329 -1.69 -12.01 0.01
CA THR A 329 -0.97 -11.28 1.06
C THR A 329 -1.77 -11.26 2.36
N VAL A 330 -3.05 -10.90 2.33
CA VAL A 330 -3.89 -10.89 3.54
C VAL A 330 -4.01 -12.28 4.16
N LEU A 331 -4.10 -13.36 3.35
CA LEU A 331 -4.07 -14.71 3.91
C LEU A 331 -2.71 -15.03 4.58
N LEU A 332 -1.60 -14.69 3.92
CA LEU A 332 -0.25 -14.95 4.43
C LEU A 332 0.06 -14.10 5.67
N GLU A 333 -0.32 -12.83 5.68
CA GLU A 333 -0.31 -11.93 6.85
C GLU A 333 -1.01 -12.59 8.04
N ARG A 334 -2.26 -13.03 7.84
CA ARG A 334 -3.05 -13.66 8.90
C ARG A 334 -2.43 -14.97 9.38
N LYS A 335 -1.75 -15.72 8.51
CA LYS A 335 -0.94 -16.89 8.90
C LYS A 335 0.29 -16.52 9.70
N ILE A 336 0.99 -15.44 9.34
CA ILE A 336 2.12 -14.92 10.13
C ILE A 336 1.65 -14.53 11.53
N ILE A 337 0.57 -13.75 11.63
CA ILE A 337 -0.06 -13.38 12.91
C ILE A 337 -0.51 -14.64 13.68
N GLY A 338 -1.11 -15.61 12.99
CA GLY A 338 -1.52 -16.87 13.60
C GLY A 338 -0.35 -17.69 14.19
N ARG A 339 0.84 -17.64 13.58
CA ARG A 339 2.06 -18.25 14.14
C ARG A 339 2.64 -17.43 15.30
N MET A 340 2.39 -16.12 15.34
CA MET A 340 2.83 -15.23 16.43
C MET A 340 1.96 -15.38 17.68
N GLU A 341 0.64 -15.40 17.49
CA GLU A 341 -0.38 -15.19 18.54
C GLU A 341 -1.33 -16.38 18.72
N GLY A 342 -1.37 -17.32 17.79
CA GLY A 342 -2.22 -18.51 17.80
C GLY A 342 -3.28 -18.53 16.70
N GLU A 343 -3.76 -19.73 16.37
CA GLU A 343 -4.72 -19.96 15.27
C GLU A 343 -6.03 -19.17 15.44
N GLN A 344 -6.48 -18.96 16.68
CA GLN A 344 -7.67 -18.16 16.93
C GLN A 344 -7.48 -16.70 16.50
N ALA A 345 -6.27 -16.13 16.57
CA ALA A 345 -5.99 -14.76 16.13
C ALA A 345 -6.18 -14.61 14.62
N LEU A 346 -5.70 -15.59 13.84
CA LEU A 346 -5.94 -15.69 12.40
C LEU A 346 -7.43 -15.72 12.07
N GLN A 347 -8.17 -16.61 12.74
CA GLN A 347 -9.60 -16.78 12.47
C GLN A 347 -10.41 -15.55 12.87
N PHE A 348 -10.05 -14.91 13.98
CA PHE A 348 -10.68 -13.67 14.41
C PHE A 348 -10.38 -12.51 13.43
N ALA A 349 -9.13 -12.37 12.98
CA ALA A 349 -8.78 -11.40 11.94
C ALA A 349 -9.54 -11.65 10.62
N SER A 350 -9.71 -12.93 10.24
CA SER A 350 -10.49 -13.32 9.06
C SER A 350 -11.98 -12.99 9.20
N TYR A 351 -12.54 -13.16 10.40
CA TYR A 351 -13.90 -12.76 10.71
C TYR A 351 -14.08 -11.23 10.63
N LEU A 352 -13.16 -10.46 11.21
CA LEU A 352 -13.19 -8.99 11.14
C LEU A 352 -13.08 -8.50 9.70
N GLY A 353 -12.18 -9.08 8.91
CA GLY A 353 -12.05 -8.78 7.48
C GLY A 353 -13.32 -9.05 6.66
N TYR A 354 -14.04 -10.13 6.96
CA TYR A 354 -15.35 -10.36 6.35
C TYR A 354 -16.38 -9.29 6.73
N ASN A 355 -16.32 -8.74 7.95
CA ASN A 355 -17.16 -7.60 8.33
C ASN A 355 -16.78 -6.33 7.53
N GLU A 356 -15.49 -6.04 7.35
CA GLU A 356 -15.03 -4.93 6.50
C GLU A 356 -15.47 -5.09 5.03
N LEU A 357 -15.49 -6.33 4.51
CA LEU A 357 -16.00 -6.62 3.17
C LEU A 357 -17.49 -6.28 3.06
N LYS A 358 -18.32 -6.64 4.05
CA LYS A 358 -19.75 -6.30 4.08
C LYS A 358 -19.97 -4.80 4.07
N GLU A 359 -19.23 -4.06 4.88
CA GLU A 359 -19.32 -2.60 4.92
C GLU A 359 -18.90 -1.97 3.58
N THR A 360 -17.82 -2.48 2.99
CA THR A 360 -17.30 -2.00 1.70
C THR A 360 -18.29 -2.24 0.57
N VAL A 361 -18.85 -3.45 0.48
CA VAL A 361 -19.86 -3.80 -0.53
C VAL A 361 -21.14 -2.98 -0.33
N ALA A 362 -21.57 -2.74 0.92
CA ALA A 362 -22.73 -1.90 1.19
C ALA A 362 -22.50 -0.44 0.79
N LYS A 363 -21.29 0.09 0.96
CA LYS A 363 -20.92 1.45 0.59
C LYS A 363 -20.82 1.67 -0.92
N ILE A 364 -20.23 0.71 -1.64
CA ILE A 364 -20.06 0.79 -3.11
C ILE A 364 -21.38 0.45 -3.82
N GLY A 365 -22.16 -0.48 -3.26
CA GLY A 365 -23.37 -1.04 -3.85
C GLY A 365 -23.15 -2.50 -4.25
N PRO A 366 -24.04 -3.43 -3.87
CA PRO A 366 -23.84 -4.86 -4.07
C PRO A 366 -23.80 -5.31 -5.54
N ASP A 367 -24.40 -4.54 -6.44
CA ASP A 367 -24.44 -4.84 -7.87
C ASP A 367 -23.34 -4.10 -8.66
N HIS A 368 -22.52 -3.29 -8.00
CA HIS A 368 -21.46 -2.52 -8.66
C HIS A 368 -20.33 -3.43 -9.12
N THR A 369 -19.84 -3.25 -10.34
CA THR A 369 -18.81 -4.12 -10.96
C THR A 369 -17.52 -4.20 -10.16
N PHE A 370 -17.09 -3.11 -9.51
CA PHE A 370 -15.92 -3.10 -8.60
C PHE A 370 -16.06 -3.94 -7.33
N THR A 371 -17.21 -4.56 -7.10
CA THR A 371 -17.37 -5.57 -6.02
C THR A 371 -17.17 -7.00 -6.51
N ALA A 372 -16.93 -7.21 -7.81
CA ALA A 372 -16.38 -8.46 -8.34
C ALA A 372 -14.93 -8.64 -7.90
N LEU A 373 -14.45 -9.90 -7.86
CA LEU A 373 -13.05 -10.19 -7.51
C LEU A 373 -12.10 -9.86 -8.67
N ILE A 374 -12.59 -10.04 -9.91
CA ILE A 374 -11.97 -9.58 -11.15
C ILE A 374 -12.89 -8.50 -11.75
N PRO A 375 -12.65 -7.21 -11.46
CA PRO A 375 -13.41 -6.13 -12.07
C PRO A 375 -13.04 -5.97 -13.55
N ASP A 376 -13.91 -5.32 -14.33
CA ASP A 376 -13.62 -4.88 -15.69
C ASP A 376 -13.06 -3.45 -15.64
N LEU A 377 -11.82 -3.26 -16.10
CA LEU A 377 -11.14 -1.97 -16.20
C LEU A 377 -11.02 -1.48 -17.65
N SER A 378 -11.72 -2.10 -18.59
CA SER A 378 -11.76 -1.66 -19.97
C SER A 378 -12.38 -0.26 -20.11
N GLY A 379 -12.10 0.42 -21.22
CA GLY A 379 -12.66 1.75 -21.50
C GLY A 379 -11.93 2.91 -20.82
N GLY A 380 -10.70 2.71 -20.33
CA GLY A 380 -9.87 3.77 -19.76
C GLY A 380 -10.23 4.13 -18.32
N ILE A 381 -10.76 3.17 -17.56
CA ILE A 381 -11.03 3.33 -16.13
C ILE A 381 -9.70 3.52 -15.38
N ASP A 382 -9.69 4.46 -14.43
CA ASP A 382 -8.55 4.62 -13.53
C ASP A 382 -8.54 3.45 -12.53
N PRO A 383 -7.44 2.66 -12.42
CA PRO A 383 -7.36 1.59 -11.42
C PRO A 383 -7.65 2.07 -9.99
N ASP A 384 -7.31 3.32 -9.66
CA ASP A 384 -7.61 3.91 -8.34
C ASP A 384 -9.13 3.93 -8.03
N ASP A 385 -10.00 4.00 -9.04
CA ASP A 385 -11.45 3.97 -8.86
C ASP A 385 -11.97 2.58 -8.45
N ALA A 386 -11.24 1.52 -8.82
CA ALA A 386 -11.58 0.14 -8.46
C ALA A 386 -10.94 -0.30 -7.13
N PHE A 387 -9.94 0.42 -6.64
CA PHE A 387 -9.25 0.10 -5.40
C PHE A 387 -10.18 0.26 -4.19
N SER A 388 -10.32 -0.83 -3.45
CA SER A 388 -11.18 -0.94 -2.27
C SER A 388 -10.71 -2.09 -1.40
N LYS A 389 -11.44 -2.42 -0.33
CA LYS A 389 -11.19 -3.64 0.46
C LYS A 389 -11.65 -4.93 -0.21
N VAL A 390 -12.31 -4.85 -1.37
CA VAL A 390 -12.80 -6.05 -2.09
C VAL A 390 -11.67 -7.01 -2.48
N PRO A 391 -10.61 -6.62 -3.23
CA PRO A 391 -9.55 -7.55 -3.61
C PRO A 391 -8.83 -8.18 -2.41
N TYR A 392 -8.64 -7.41 -1.34
CA TYR A 392 -8.07 -7.86 -0.07
C TYR A 392 -8.95 -8.93 0.60
N GLU A 393 -10.18 -8.55 0.96
CA GLU A 393 -11.01 -9.35 1.84
C GLU A 393 -11.78 -10.43 1.10
N LYS A 394 -12.32 -10.14 -0.09
CA LYS A 394 -12.99 -11.16 -0.92
C LYS A 394 -11.96 -12.17 -1.44
N GLY A 395 -10.74 -11.73 -1.77
CA GLY A 395 -9.63 -12.60 -2.15
C GLY A 395 -9.19 -13.51 -1.01
N SER A 396 -8.87 -12.97 0.17
CA SER A 396 -8.49 -13.76 1.34
C SER A 396 -9.61 -14.73 1.77
N TYR A 397 -10.86 -14.28 1.74
CA TYR A 397 -12.03 -15.11 2.05
C TYR A 397 -12.19 -16.26 1.05
N PHE A 398 -11.93 -16.02 -0.23
CA PHE A 398 -11.92 -17.07 -1.25
C PHE A 398 -10.81 -18.11 -1.01
N LEU A 399 -9.59 -17.66 -0.72
CA LEU A 399 -8.47 -18.57 -0.43
C LEU A 399 -8.71 -19.38 0.86
N TYR A 400 -9.34 -18.80 1.89
CA TYR A 400 -9.74 -19.53 3.09
C TYR A 400 -10.81 -20.59 2.79
N TYR A 401 -11.75 -20.30 1.89
CA TYR A 401 -12.70 -21.29 1.38
C TYR A 401 -11.96 -22.46 0.69
N LEU A 402 -11.03 -22.16 -0.21
CA LEU A 402 -10.22 -23.17 -0.89
C LEU A 402 -9.40 -24.01 0.09
N GLN A 403 -8.82 -23.38 1.12
CA GLN A 403 -8.13 -24.07 2.23
C GLN A 403 -9.05 -25.09 2.92
N GLY A 404 -10.31 -24.74 3.17
CA GLY A 404 -11.30 -25.64 3.74
C GLY A 404 -11.57 -26.87 2.86
N LEU A 405 -11.69 -26.68 1.55
CA LEU A 405 -11.96 -27.78 0.59
C LEU A 405 -10.85 -28.82 0.53
N VAL A 406 -9.59 -28.40 0.71
CA VAL A 406 -8.42 -29.28 0.60
C VAL A 406 -8.05 -29.94 1.93
N GLY A 407 -8.84 -29.75 2.99
CA GLY A 407 -8.64 -30.40 4.28
C GLY A 407 -7.89 -29.54 5.32
N GLY A 408 -7.82 -28.22 5.14
CA GLY A 408 -7.31 -27.28 6.14
C GLY A 408 -5.93 -26.71 5.83
N PRO A 409 -5.26 -26.10 6.83
CA PRO A 409 -4.08 -25.24 6.60
C PRO A 409 -2.86 -25.99 6.06
N ARG A 410 -2.58 -27.21 6.52
CA ARG A 410 -1.37 -27.96 6.10
C ARG A 410 -1.31 -28.23 4.59
N PRO A 411 -2.31 -28.85 3.95
CA PRO A 411 -2.28 -29.07 2.50
C PRO A 411 -2.26 -27.75 1.71
N PHE A 412 -2.97 -26.73 2.18
CA PHE A 412 -2.99 -25.43 1.52
C PHE A 412 -1.67 -24.67 1.63
N GLU A 413 -0.95 -24.78 2.75
CA GLU A 413 0.39 -24.21 2.91
C GLU A 413 1.42 -24.90 2.00
N ALA A 414 1.29 -26.22 1.82
CA ALA A 414 2.11 -26.94 0.84
C ALA A 414 1.84 -26.44 -0.60
N PHE A 415 0.57 -26.19 -0.93
CA PHE A 415 0.20 -25.53 -2.19
C PHE A 415 0.78 -24.12 -2.30
N LEU A 416 0.65 -23.28 -1.28
CA LEU A 416 1.14 -21.90 -1.31
C LEU A 416 2.64 -21.86 -1.61
N LYS A 417 3.42 -22.69 -0.92
CA LYS A 417 4.87 -22.80 -1.13
C LYS A 417 5.21 -23.31 -2.53
N ALA A 418 4.48 -24.31 -3.02
CA ALA A 418 4.67 -24.83 -4.39
C ALA A 418 4.28 -23.79 -5.45
N TYR A 419 3.19 -23.07 -5.25
CA TYR A 419 2.71 -22.01 -6.12
C TYR A 419 3.75 -20.89 -6.20
N VAL A 420 4.17 -20.33 -5.06
CA VAL A 420 5.22 -19.29 -5.03
C VAL A 420 6.49 -19.78 -5.72
N GLN A 421 6.95 -21.00 -5.45
CA GLN A 421 8.18 -21.55 -6.03
C GLN A 421 8.08 -21.78 -7.55
N ALA A 422 6.96 -22.30 -8.05
CA ALA A 422 6.76 -22.59 -9.48
C ALA A 422 6.70 -21.31 -10.34
N HIS A 423 6.41 -20.19 -9.70
CA HIS A 423 6.00 -18.95 -10.36
C HIS A 423 6.89 -17.74 -10.01
N ARG A 424 8.04 -17.99 -9.35
CA ARG A 424 9.01 -16.96 -8.97
C ARG A 424 9.39 -16.11 -10.18
N PHE A 425 9.42 -14.79 -9.97
CA PHE A 425 9.82 -13.79 -10.97
C PHE A 425 8.88 -13.64 -12.17
N SER A 426 7.68 -14.24 -12.14
CA SER A 426 6.72 -14.14 -13.24
C SER A 426 5.44 -13.40 -12.85
N VAL A 427 4.57 -13.22 -13.85
CA VAL A 427 3.26 -12.57 -13.72
C VAL A 427 2.14 -13.61 -13.92
N HIS A 428 0.98 -13.38 -13.31
CA HIS A 428 -0.10 -14.37 -13.19
C HIS A 428 -1.47 -13.78 -13.43
N THR A 429 -2.34 -14.62 -14.00
CA THR A 429 -3.77 -14.35 -14.17
C THR A 429 -4.57 -15.24 -13.23
N SER A 430 -5.81 -14.86 -12.94
CA SER A 430 -6.71 -15.70 -12.13
C SER A 430 -6.88 -17.11 -12.72
N ASP A 431 -6.86 -17.23 -14.06
CA ASP A 431 -6.92 -18.51 -14.77
C ASP A 431 -5.68 -19.37 -14.58
N SER A 432 -4.48 -18.76 -14.58
CA SER A 432 -3.24 -19.49 -14.32
C SER A 432 -3.20 -20.03 -12.89
N MET A 433 -3.63 -19.23 -11.91
CA MET A 433 -3.77 -19.64 -10.51
C MET A 433 -4.79 -20.77 -10.37
N ARG A 434 -5.98 -20.63 -10.98
CA ARG A 434 -7.02 -21.67 -11.02
C ARG A 434 -6.46 -22.97 -11.57
N SER A 435 -5.79 -22.92 -12.71
CA SER A 435 -5.23 -24.11 -13.38
C SER A 435 -4.20 -24.80 -12.49
N PHE A 436 -3.29 -24.05 -11.87
CA PHE A 436 -2.29 -24.59 -10.96
C PHE A 436 -2.93 -25.23 -9.71
N PHE A 437 -3.96 -24.60 -9.13
CA PHE A 437 -4.70 -25.15 -7.99
C PHE A 437 -5.44 -26.45 -8.32
N LEU A 438 -6.14 -26.49 -9.46
CA LEU A 438 -6.86 -27.68 -9.90
C LEU A 438 -5.91 -28.85 -10.19
N ASP A 439 -4.73 -28.61 -10.77
CA ASP A 439 -3.74 -29.66 -11.02
C ASP A 439 -3.09 -30.15 -9.73
N PHE A 440 -2.69 -29.22 -8.84
CA PHE A 440 -2.06 -29.57 -7.56
C PHE A 440 -2.98 -30.41 -6.67
N PHE A 441 -4.29 -30.16 -6.71
CA PHE A 441 -5.31 -30.88 -5.95
C PHE A 441 -6.23 -31.74 -6.82
N LYS A 442 -5.74 -32.27 -7.95
CA LYS A 442 -6.54 -33.07 -8.89
C LYS A 442 -7.23 -34.29 -8.25
N ASP A 443 -6.63 -34.84 -7.20
CA ASP A 443 -7.15 -36.01 -6.47
C ASP A 443 -8.15 -35.64 -5.36
N VAL A 444 -8.51 -34.35 -5.20
CA VAL A 444 -9.51 -33.86 -4.24
C VAL A 444 -10.82 -33.54 -4.98
N PRO A 445 -11.86 -34.41 -4.93
CA PRO A 445 -13.06 -34.24 -5.75
C PRO A 445 -13.83 -32.94 -5.49
N ALA A 446 -13.76 -32.40 -4.27
CA ALA A 446 -14.43 -31.15 -3.90
C ALA A 446 -13.88 -29.93 -4.65
N VAL A 447 -12.60 -29.95 -5.02
CA VAL A 447 -11.95 -28.85 -5.76
C VAL A 447 -12.52 -28.71 -7.18
N GLN A 448 -12.96 -29.81 -7.79
CA GLN A 448 -13.56 -29.81 -9.14
C GLN A 448 -14.99 -29.22 -9.17
N GLN A 449 -15.60 -28.97 -8.01
CA GLN A 449 -16.96 -28.44 -7.88
C GLN A 449 -16.98 -26.93 -7.58
N VAL A 450 -15.82 -26.28 -7.54
CA VAL A 450 -15.75 -24.84 -7.28
C VAL A 450 -16.38 -24.07 -8.45
N ASP A 451 -17.38 -23.24 -8.14
CA ASP A 451 -17.97 -22.30 -9.09
C ASP A 451 -17.06 -21.07 -9.27
N TRP A 452 -16.01 -21.23 -10.07
CA TRP A 452 -15.00 -20.20 -10.33
C TRP A 452 -15.59 -18.93 -10.95
N GLU A 453 -16.58 -19.06 -11.84
CA GLU A 453 -17.21 -17.93 -12.51
C GLU A 453 -17.93 -17.02 -11.51
N THR A 454 -18.68 -17.61 -10.56
CA THR A 454 -19.32 -16.83 -9.49
C THR A 454 -18.27 -16.15 -8.60
N TRP A 455 -17.19 -16.85 -8.22
CA TRP A 455 -16.15 -16.26 -7.38
C TRP A 455 -15.43 -15.09 -8.05
N PHE A 456 -15.08 -15.26 -9.32
CA PHE A 456 -14.31 -14.28 -10.08
C PHE A 456 -15.13 -13.06 -10.49
N HIS A 457 -16.32 -13.28 -11.07
CA HIS A 457 -17.00 -12.24 -11.82
C HIS A 457 -18.28 -11.73 -11.18
N ARG A 458 -18.87 -12.44 -10.21
CA ARG A 458 -20.12 -11.97 -9.58
C ARG A 458 -19.86 -10.80 -8.62
N PRO A 459 -20.56 -9.67 -8.80
CA PRO A 459 -20.60 -8.59 -7.82
C PRO A 459 -21.15 -9.02 -6.46
N GLY A 460 -20.86 -8.22 -5.44
CA GLY A 460 -21.41 -8.36 -4.10
C GLY A 460 -20.65 -9.36 -3.23
N LEU A 461 -21.33 -9.82 -2.18
CA LEU A 461 -20.75 -10.75 -1.20
C LEU A 461 -20.60 -12.16 -1.77
N PRO A 462 -19.58 -12.93 -1.32
CA PRO A 462 -19.48 -14.35 -1.60
C PRO A 462 -20.78 -15.10 -1.23
N THR A 463 -21.17 -16.06 -2.08
CA THR A 463 -22.34 -16.92 -1.85
C THR A 463 -22.06 -18.02 -0.81
N VAL A 464 -20.80 -18.44 -0.69
CA VAL A 464 -20.36 -19.45 0.26
C VAL A 464 -20.04 -18.81 1.61
N ARG A 465 -20.48 -19.45 2.70
CA ARG A 465 -20.20 -19.02 4.07
C ARG A 465 -19.05 -19.82 4.67
N ASN A 466 -17.94 -19.14 4.93
CA ASN A 466 -16.86 -19.67 5.76
C ASN A 466 -17.30 -19.67 7.22
N SER A 467 -16.74 -20.59 8.00
CA SER A 467 -16.88 -20.60 9.46
C SER A 467 -15.54 -20.19 10.08
N TYR A 468 -15.61 -19.28 11.04
CA TYR A 468 -14.46 -18.79 11.80
C TYR A 468 -14.75 -19.01 13.29
N ASP A 469 -13.72 -19.42 14.03
CA ASP A 469 -13.74 -19.36 15.49
C ASP A 469 -13.73 -17.89 15.94
N THR A 470 -14.82 -17.46 16.56
CA THR A 470 -15.00 -16.10 17.09
C THR A 470 -14.80 -16.03 18.61
N SER A 471 -14.27 -17.08 19.24
CA SER A 471 -14.08 -17.16 20.69
C SER A 471 -13.24 -16.00 21.25
N LEU A 472 -12.19 -15.57 20.55
CA LEU A 472 -11.39 -14.39 20.94
C LEU A 472 -12.21 -13.09 20.96
N GLY A 473 -13.19 -12.95 20.06
CA GLY A 473 -14.05 -11.77 19.98
C GLY A 473 -15.18 -11.77 21.00
N ARG A 474 -15.52 -12.90 21.60
CA ARG A 474 -16.71 -13.03 22.46
C ARG A 474 -16.71 -12.04 23.62
N ALA A 475 -15.59 -11.92 24.33
CA ALA A 475 -15.47 -10.96 25.43
C ALA A 475 -15.66 -9.50 24.96
N ALA A 476 -15.19 -9.18 23.75
CA ALA A 476 -15.36 -7.86 23.14
C ALA A 476 -16.82 -7.56 22.79
N PHE A 477 -17.52 -8.52 22.17
CA PHE A 477 -18.94 -8.35 21.83
C PHE A 477 -19.83 -8.31 23.07
N ASP A 478 -19.63 -9.24 24.01
CA ASP A 478 -20.40 -9.29 25.26
C ASP A 478 -20.24 -8.00 26.08
N LEU A 479 -19.03 -7.42 26.12
CA LEU A 479 -18.79 -6.14 26.80
C LEU A 479 -19.49 -4.99 26.10
N ALA A 480 -19.46 -4.92 24.77
CA ALA A 480 -20.17 -3.90 24.00
C ALA A 480 -21.69 -4.00 24.19
N ASP A 481 -22.26 -5.21 24.14
CA ASP A 481 -23.67 -5.44 24.41
C ASP A 481 -24.05 -5.04 25.85
N ARG A 482 -23.19 -5.33 26.84
CA ARG A 482 -23.36 -4.89 28.23
C ARG A 482 -23.38 -3.36 28.36
N TRP A 483 -22.44 -2.65 27.73
CA TRP A 483 -22.42 -1.18 27.74
C TRP A 483 -23.68 -0.60 27.09
N HIS A 484 -24.05 -1.12 25.91
CA HIS A 484 -25.23 -0.64 25.20
C HIS A 484 -26.53 -0.89 25.99
N SER A 485 -26.68 -2.08 26.56
CA SER A 485 -27.88 -2.46 27.33
C SER A 485 -28.00 -1.74 28.68
N SER A 486 -26.89 -1.23 29.21
CA SER A 486 -26.86 -0.49 30.48
C SER A 486 -27.10 1.01 30.30
N GLU A 487 -27.29 1.50 29.08
CA GLU A 487 -27.54 2.90 28.78
C GLU A 487 -28.80 3.41 29.51
N GLY A 488 -28.64 4.44 30.35
CA GLY A 488 -29.72 5.00 31.16
C GLY A 488 -30.02 4.25 32.47
N ALA A 489 -29.33 3.14 32.76
CA ALA A 489 -29.37 2.46 34.06
C ALA A 489 -28.27 2.98 35.01
N SER A 490 -28.37 2.68 36.32
CA SER A 490 -27.27 2.93 37.27
C SER A 490 -26.15 1.92 37.00
N THR A 491 -25.00 2.42 36.50
CA THR A 491 -23.84 1.58 36.13
C THR A 491 -22.82 1.40 37.27
N SER A 492 -23.13 1.90 38.48
CA SER A 492 -22.19 1.85 39.61
C SER A 492 -21.85 0.40 39.98
N GLY A 493 -20.59 0.00 39.79
CA GLY A 493 -20.09 -1.36 40.07
C GLY A 493 -20.30 -2.38 38.95
N SER A 494 -20.83 -2.00 37.78
CA SER A 494 -21.09 -2.93 36.66
C SER A 494 -19.94 -3.08 35.66
N PHE A 495 -18.92 -2.22 35.75
CA PHE A 495 -17.75 -2.20 34.85
C PHE A 495 -16.48 -2.00 35.68
N GLU A 496 -15.44 -2.75 35.34
CA GLU A 496 -14.19 -2.82 36.09
C GLU A 496 -13.01 -2.41 35.21
N THR A 497 -12.01 -1.74 35.80
CA THR A 497 -10.77 -1.36 35.08
C THR A 497 -10.03 -2.55 34.44
N THR A 498 -10.36 -3.78 34.87
CA THR A 498 -9.82 -5.04 34.37
C THR A 498 -10.58 -5.66 33.21
N ASP A 499 -11.73 -5.11 32.77
CA ASP A 499 -12.54 -5.68 31.70
C ASP A 499 -11.75 -5.81 30.37
N LEU A 500 -10.82 -4.88 30.09
CA LEU A 500 -9.96 -4.90 28.90
C LEU A 500 -8.59 -5.56 29.15
N LYS A 501 -8.33 -6.09 30.35
CA LYS A 501 -7.01 -6.59 30.73
C LYS A 501 -6.60 -7.77 29.86
N GLY A 502 -5.45 -7.65 29.20
CA GLY A 502 -4.88 -8.70 28.34
C GLY A 502 -5.53 -8.79 26.97
N TRP A 503 -6.39 -7.84 26.60
CA TRP A 503 -6.95 -7.79 25.26
C TRP A 503 -5.91 -7.32 24.24
N SER A 504 -5.95 -7.91 23.04
CA SER A 504 -5.22 -7.39 21.89
C SER A 504 -5.87 -6.12 21.34
N THR A 505 -5.15 -5.42 20.46
CA THR A 505 -5.71 -4.30 19.69
C THR A 505 -6.97 -4.74 18.95
N SER A 506 -6.94 -5.89 18.26
CA SER A 506 -8.07 -6.40 17.50
C SER A 506 -9.32 -6.63 18.36
N GLN A 507 -9.17 -7.13 19.59
CA GLN A 507 -10.29 -7.29 20.52
C GLN A 507 -10.84 -5.93 20.95
N THR A 508 -9.97 -4.98 21.30
CA THR A 508 -10.38 -3.64 21.73
C THR A 508 -11.07 -2.88 20.59
N THR A 509 -10.54 -2.96 19.36
CA THR A 509 -11.17 -2.35 18.19
C THR A 509 -12.49 -3.04 17.84
N ALA A 510 -12.60 -4.36 17.99
CA ALA A 510 -13.86 -5.08 17.77
C ALA A 510 -14.94 -4.66 18.78
N PHE A 511 -14.57 -4.48 20.05
CA PHE A 511 -15.45 -3.94 21.08
C PHE A 511 -15.97 -2.55 20.70
N LEU A 512 -15.07 -1.62 20.36
CA LEU A 512 -15.44 -0.25 20.01
C LEU A 512 -16.27 -0.19 18.71
N ALA A 513 -15.91 -0.99 17.71
CA ALA A 513 -16.62 -1.05 16.43
C ALA A 513 -18.03 -1.63 16.59
N HIS A 514 -18.17 -2.74 17.32
CA HIS A 514 -19.49 -3.34 17.62
C HIS A 514 -20.36 -2.36 18.41
N LEU A 515 -19.80 -1.72 19.44
CA LEU A 515 -20.53 -0.71 20.22
C LEU A 515 -20.96 0.49 19.37
N LEU A 516 -20.10 0.96 18.47
CA LEU A 516 -20.44 2.02 17.51
C LEU A 516 -21.58 1.60 16.58
N GLN A 517 -21.58 0.34 16.11
CA GLN A 517 -22.64 -0.21 15.26
C GLN A 517 -23.97 -0.28 16.01
N LEU A 518 -23.99 -0.80 17.24
CA LEU A 518 -25.20 -0.83 18.08
C LEU A 518 -25.76 0.57 18.30
N SER A 519 -24.87 1.53 18.56
CA SER A 519 -25.22 2.94 18.83
C SER A 519 -25.74 3.69 17.60
N ALA A 520 -25.40 3.25 16.39
CA ALA A 520 -25.87 3.87 15.15
C ALA A 520 -27.33 3.51 14.80
N GLY A 521 -27.90 2.50 15.47
CA GLY A 521 -29.28 2.05 15.28
C GLY A 521 -30.29 2.82 16.13
N SER A 522 -30.79 2.18 17.19
CA SER A 522 -32.06 2.55 17.85
C SER A 522 -31.91 3.38 19.13
N ALA A 523 -30.70 3.47 19.71
CA ALA A 523 -30.43 4.22 20.93
C ALA A 523 -28.94 4.66 20.98
N PRO A 524 -28.61 5.91 20.59
CA PRO A 524 -27.23 6.38 20.72
C PRO A 524 -26.84 6.45 22.20
N LEU A 525 -25.57 6.14 22.49
CA LEU A 525 -25.03 6.36 23.82
C LEU A 525 -25.10 7.84 24.21
N LYS A 526 -25.21 8.12 25.51
CA LYS A 526 -25.15 9.48 26.03
C LYS A 526 -23.71 9.88 26.37
N PRO A 527 -23.41 11.19 26.42
CA PRO A 527 -22.09 11.67 26.84
C PRO A 527 -21.64 11.15 28.21
N ALA A 528 -22.58 10.99 29.14
CA ALA A 528 -22.29 10.46 30.47
C ALA A 528 -21.73 9.02 30.42
N THR A 529 -22.23 8.18 29.51
CA THR A 529 -21.80 6.80 29.34
C THR A 529 -20.40 6.73 28.77
N THR A 530 -20.10 7.54 27.75
CA THR A 530 -18.74 7.60 27.18
C THR A 530 -17.74 8.21 28.17
N ARG A 531 -18.14 9.21 28.98
CA ARG A 531 -17.28 9.71 30.06
C ARG A 531 -17.03 8.68 31.16
N HIS A 532 -18.03 7.89 31.52
CA HIS A 532 -17.85 6.79 32.46
C HIS A 532 -16.87 5.74 31.90
N MET A 533 -17.04 5.36 30.63
CA MET A 533 -16.14 4.44 29.94
C MET A 533 -14.71 4.99 29.87
N ALA A 534 -14.54 6.28 29.58
CA ALA A 534 -13.23 6.96 29.58
C ALA A 534 -12.55 6.85 30.95
N ALA A 535 -13.30 7.04 32.04
CA ALA A 535 -12.77 6.94 33.40
C ALA A 535 -12.38 5.52 33.81
N VAL A 536 -13.13 4.50 33.36
CA VAL A 536 -12.86 3.09 33.70
C VAL A 536 -11.69 2.53 32.86
N TYR A 537 -11.66 2.82 31.56
CA TYR A 537 -10.71 2.19 30.62
C TYR A 537 -9.58 3.09 30.14
N ARG A 538 -9.59 4.38 30.50
CA ARG A 538 -8.57 5.37 30.11
C ARG A 538 -8.38 5.49 28.60
N LEU A 539 -9.46 5.30 27.82
CA LEU A 539 -9.41 5.33 26.35
C LEU A 539 -9.01 6.70 25.77
N ASP A 540 -9.21 7.79 26.52
CA ASP A 540 -8.72 9.13 26.15
C ASP A 540 -7.18 9.23 26.13
N GLU A 541 -6.48 8.31 26.81
CA GLU A 541 -5.03 8.29 26.96
C GLU A 541 -4.33 7.27 26.04
N SER A 542 -5.09 6.57 25.19
CA SER A 542 -4.52 5.59 24.25
C SER A 542 -3.62 6.28 23.22
N HIS A 543 -2.48 5.67 22.91
CA HIS A 543 -1.60 6.08 21.81
C HIS A 543 -1.86 5.29 20.51
N ASN A 544 -2.59 4.18 20.60
CA ASN A 544 -2.91 3.34 19.45
C ASN A 544 -3.92 4.06 18.52
N SER A 545 -3.50 4.36 17.29
CA SER A 545 -4.27 5.17 16.34
C SER A 545 -5.61 4.54 15.93
N GLU A 546 -5.70 3.21 15.82
CA GLU A 546 -6.93 2.48 15.49
C GLU A 546 -7.95 2.57 16.64
N ILE A 547 -7.49 2.40 17.88
CA ILE A 547 -8.33 2.54 19.09
C ILE A 547 -8.81 3.99 19.22
N ARG A 548 -7.90 4.97 19.13
CA ARG A 548 -8.22 6.41 19.20
C ARG A 548 -9.28 6.79 18.18
N ALA A 549 -9.13 6.38 16.93
CA ALA A 549 -10.06 6.73 15.86
C ALA A 549 -11.48 6.18 16.10
N LEU A 550 -11.61 4.92 16.52
CA LEU A 550 -12.91 4.34 16.86
C LEU A 550 -13.52 4.97 18.11
N TRP A 551 -12.69 5.20 19.13
CA TRP A 551 -13.10 5.83 20.38
C TRP A 551 -13.64 7.24 20.16
N TYR A 552 -12.92 8.10 19.44
CA TYR A 552 -13.37 9.45 19.16
C TYR A 552 -14.64 9.46 18.29
N ARG A 553 -14.76 8.56 17.31
CA ARG A 553 -16.02 8.40 16.55
C ARG A 553 -17.19 8.05 17.46
N LEU A 554 -16.99 7.17 18.44
CA LEU A 554 -18.01 6.78 19.41
C LEU A 554 -18.42 7.97 20.30
N CYS A 555 -17.45 8.64 20.92
CA CYS A 555 -17.69 9.83 21.74
C CYS A 555 -18.43 10.93 20.97
N LEU A 556 -17.95 11.29 19.79
CA LEU A 556 -18.55 12.35 18.99
C LEU A 556 -19.97 11.97 18.51
N SER A 557 -20.22 10.68 18.23
CA SER A 557 -21.56 10.19 17.89
C SER A 557 -22.50 10.22 19.09
N ALA A 558 -21.97 10.08 20.31
CA ALA A 558 -22.71 10.23 21.57
C ALA A 558 -22.93 11.71 21.97
N GLY A 559 -22.36 12.68 21.24
CA GLY A 559 -22.44 14.10 21.58
C GLY A 559 -21.49 14.53 22.72
N ASP A 560 -20.44 13.76 22.97
CA ASP A 560 -19.47 13.98 24.04
C ASP A 560 -18.45 15.07 23.65
N GLU A 561 -18.69 16.29 24.11
CA GLU A 561 -17.85 17.46 23.78
C GLU A 561 -16.41 17.36 24.31
N ALA A 562 -16.13 16.53 25.32
CA ALA A 562 -14.78 16.34 25.83
C ALA A 562 -13.84 15.70 24.78
N ALA A 563 -14.39 14.97 23.80
CA ALA A 563 -13.62 14.38 22.72
C ALA A 563 -13.24 15.38 21.61
N LEU A 564 -13.83 16.58 21.56
CA LEU A 564 -13.54 17.59 20.54
C LEU A 564 -12.05 18.01 20.52
N PRO A 565 -11.44 18.48 21.63
CA PRO A 565 -10.02 18.84 21.63
C PRO A 565 -9.10 17.65 21.37
N LEU A 566 -9.44 16.45 21.86
CA LEU A 566 -8.66 15.22 21.62
C LEU A 566 -8.66 14.84 20.13
N THR A 567 -9.84 14.91 19.49
CA THR A 567 -9.98 14.64 18.06
C THR A 567 -9.21 15.69 17.23
N ALA A 568 -9.29 16.97 17.60
CA ALA A 568 -8.57 18.03 16.91
C ALA A 568 -7.04 17.86 17.00
N ALA A 569 -6.51 17.44 18.15
CA ALA A 569 -5.09 17.12 18.31
C ALA A 569 -4.70 15.93 17.43
N PHE A 570 -5.44 14.82 17.50
CA PHE A 570 -5.18 13.63 16.68
C PHE A 570 -5.21 13.91 15.17
N LEU A 571 -6.14 14.74 14.71
CA LEU A 571 -6.21 15.15 13.31
C LEU A 571 -4.97 15.93 12.87
N LYS A 572 -4.38 16.76 13.75
CA LYS A 572 -3.15 17.53 13.46
C LYS A 572 -1.88 16.69 13.49
N GLU A 573 -1.89 15.56 14.18
CA GLU A 573 -0.72 14.68 14.37
C GLU A 573 -0.42 13.79 13.14
N GLN A 574 -1.36 13.60 12.21
CA GLN A 574 -1.20 12.65 11.10
C GLN A 574 -1.99 13.00 9.84
N GLY A 575 -1.65 12.36 8.72
CA GLY A 575 -2.21 12.59 7.38
C GLY A 575 -3.00 11.40 6.79
N ARG A 576 -3.19 10.32 7.55
CA ARG A 576 -3.73 9.05 7.01
C ARG A 576 -5.23 9.20 6.75
N MET A 577 -5.64 9.03 5.49
CA MET A 577 -7.04 9.25 5.07
C MET A 577 -8.03 8.33 5.79
N LYS A 578 -7.60 7.13 6.20
CA LYS A 578 -8.37 6.18 7.02
C LYS A 578 -8.92 6.83 8.29
N PHE A 579 -8.18 7.74 8.91
CA PHE A 579 -8.58 8.42 10.15
C PHE A 579 -9.15 9.81 9.89
N LEU A 580 -8.51 10.58 9.00
CA LEU A 580 -8.93 11.95 8.70
C LEU A 580 -10.39 12.03 8.27
N ARG A 581 -10.76 11.32 7.19
CA ARG A 581 -12.08 11.51 6.56
C ARG A 581 -13.23 11.13 7.49
N PRO A 582 -13.25 9.94 8.13
CA PRO A 582 -14.36 9.58 9.02
C PRO A 582 -14.50 10.53 10.22
N LEU A 583 -13.39 11.00 10.80
CA LEU A 583 -13.45 11.91 11.94
C LEU A 583 -13.94 13.31 11.56
N TYR A 584 -13.47 13.87 10.44
CA TYR A 584 -14.02 15.13 9.92
C TYR A 584 -15.52 15.01 9.60
N GLN A 585 -15.94 13.91 8.98
CA GLN A 585 -17.36 13.65 8.66
C GLN A 585 -18.24 13.55 9.91
N VAL A 586 -17.74 12.92 10.98
CA VAL A 586 -18.45 12.82 12.28
C VAL A 586 -18.49 14.16 13.00
N LEU A 587 -17.38 14.92 13.04
CA LEU A 587 -17.35 16.27 13.62
C LEU A 587 -18.40 17.19 12.98
N CYS A 588 -18.57 17.11 11.66
CA CYS A 588 -19.55 17.90 10.92
C CYS A 588 -21.03 17.52 11.19
N ARG A 589 -21.32 16.58 12.09
CA ARG A 589 -22.70 16.23 12.49
C ARG A 589 -23.29 17.18 13.55
N SER A 590 -22.46 17.98 14.22
CA SER A 590 -22.91 18.99 15.19
C SER A 590 -22.35 20.37 14.84
N GLU A 591 -22.99 21.45 15.33
CA GLU A 591 -22.55 22.83 15.08
C GLU A 591 -21.17 23.10 15.71
N LYS A 592 -21.00 22.79 17.00
CA LYS A 592 -19.70 22.92 17.69
C LYS A 592 -18.62 22.05 17.04
N GLY A 593 -18.95 20.79 16.71
CA GLY A 593 -18.02 19.90 16.02
C GLY A 593 -17.60 20.43 14.65
N ARG A 594 -18.53 21.04 13.89
CA ARG A 594 -18.22 21.70 12.61
C ARG A 594 -17.26 22.87 12.80
N GLN A 595 -17.44 23.70 13.82
CA GLN A 595 -16.50 24.80 14.12
C GLN A 595 -15.10 24.27 14.41
N VAL A 596 -14.99 23.24 15.26
CA VAL A 596 -13.70 22.58 15.56
C VAL A 596 -13.09 21.96 14.31
N ALA A 597 -13.90 21.30 13.46
CA ALA A 597 -13.45 20.71 12.20
C ALA A 597 -12.86 21.76 11.25
N VAL A 598 -13.55 22.88 11.04
CA VAL A 598 -13.08 23.97 10.16
C VAL A 598 -11.79 24.58 10.72
N GLN A 599 -11.75 24.95 12.00
CA GLN A 599 -10.55 25.52 12.63
C GLN A 599 -9.36 24.55 12.58
N THR A 600 -9.60 23.28 12.87
CA THR A 600 -8.57 22.24 12.81
C THR A 600 -8.04 22.10 11.40
N PHE A 601 -8.94 21.98 10.41
CA PHE A 601 -8.55 21.89 9.00
C PHE A 601 -7.77 23.11 8.54
N GLU A 602 -8.21 24.33 8.84
CA GLU A 602 -7.49 25.55 8.45
C GLU A 602 -6.07 25.58 9.02
N SER A 603 -5.89 25.16 10.27
CA SER A 603 -4.56 25.10 10.90
C SER A 603 -3.68 23.95 10.39
N ALA A 604 -4.27 22.82 9.97
CA ALA A 604 -3.55 21.61 9.59
C ALA A 604 -3.42 21.41 8.08
N ARG A 605 -4.18 22.14 7.26
CA ARG A 605 -4.29 21.93 5.80
C ARG A 605 -2.93 21.94 5.10
N GLY A 606 -2.02 22.81 5.54
CA GLY A 606 -0.66 22.90 5.00
C GLY A 606 0.21 21.68 5.31
N THR A 607 -0.10 20.94 6.39
CA THR A 607 0.65 19.76 6.85
C THR A 607 0.15 18.46 6.23
N TYR A 608 -1.09 18.43 5.74
CA TYR A 608 -1.64 17.24 5.06
C TYR A 608 -1.07 17.03 3.67
N HIS A 609 -1.13 15.79 3.20
CA HIS A 609 -0.99 15.46 1.79
C HIS A 609 -2.01 16.24 0.93
N PRO A 610 -1.67 16.77 -0.26
CA PRO A 610 -2.59 17.49 -1.14
C PRO A 610 -3.90 16.73 -1.43
N ILE A 611 -3.83 15.43 -1.74
CA ILE A 611 -5.00 14.55 -1.90
C ILE A 611 -5.85 14.50 -0.63
N ALA A 612 -5.24 14.25 0.54
CA ALA A 612 -5.96 14.22 1.81
C ALA A 612 -6.62 15.58 2.11
N ALA A 613 -5.91 16.68 1.92
CA ALA A 613 -6.43 18.04 2.08
C ALA A 613 -7.62 18.32 1.13
N LYS A 614 -7.54 17.90 -0.13
CA LYS A 614 -8.62 18.02 -1.12
C LYS A 614 -9.85 17.23 -0.69
N MET A 615 -9.66 15.98 -0.25
CA MET A 615 -10.75 15.10 0.17
C MET A 615 -11.44 15.60 1.44
N VAL A 616 -10.67 16.02 2.45
CA VAL A 616 -11.22 16.62 3.66
C VAL A 616 -11.97 17.92 3.33
N ALA A 617 -11.41 18.79 2.48
CA ALA A 617 -12.11 20.00 2.04
C ALA A 617 -13.45 19.69 1.36
N SER A 618 -13.53 18.60 0.60
CA SER A 618 -14.79 18.13 0.00
C SER A 618 -15.78 17.64 1.06
N ASP A 619 -15.32 16.83 2.03
CA ASP A 619 -16.14 16.33 3.12
C ASP A 619 -16.73 17.48 3.98
N LEU A 620 -15.97 18.57 4.19
CA LEU A 620 -16.44 19.77 4.91
C LEU A 620 -17.52 20.57 4.15
N LYS A 621 -17.55 20.46 2.82
CA LYS A 621 -18.51 21.16 1.93
C LYS A 621 -19.79 20.37 1.70
N ALA A 622 -19.75 19.04 1.72
CA ALA A 622 -20.86 18.14 1.35
C ALA A 622 -22.11 18.18 2.28
N LYS A 623 -22.20 19.16 3.19
CA LYS A 623 -23.33 19.37 4.10
C LYS A 623 -23.67 20.87 4.27
N GLN A 624 -23.54 21.66 3.21
CA GLN A 624 -24.17 22.98 3.14
C GLN A 624 -25.64 22.85 2.75
#